data_AF-A0A238VE17-F1
#
_entry.id   AF-A0A238VE17-F1
#
_cell.length_a   1.000
_cell.length_b   1.000
_cell.length_c   1.000
_cell.angle_alpha   90.00
_cell.angle_beta   90.00
_cell.angle_gamma   90.00
#
_symmetry.space_group_name_H-M   'P 1'
#
loop_
_entity.id
_entity.type
_entity.pdbx_description
1 polymer ?
#
loop_
_entity_poly.entity_id
_entity_poly.type
_entity_poly.pdbx_seq_one_letter_code
_entity_poly.pdbx_strand_id
1 'polypeptide(L)'
;MHRRRFLRSVVLSMGAAGLVGCVDRGGRSSGELDRGQHLEPCPVDTLDDHDPPSNLDRETAERFVRSYEPSYIEHVRIDVDRYGRVEGPTTTVEETRAVDDGYVIVVDSRWRTSDPSPVRSLEFERVDETDVKPVPIDHERLTENGTLRQLVEDSVDEGRGGTLYQEHPDYRRTREGIEDAAGRVDGAIIEHRDNLVRVSEIERPGVHGDRAETAAYYVAPGVVSRSTEPDPDPETGDIVEC
;
A
#
# COMPACT_ATOMS: atom_id res chain seq x y z
N MET A 1 -18.43 -3.00 4.49
CA MET A 1 -18.05 -2.06 5.57
C MET A 1 -17.34 -2.82 6.68
N HIS A 2 -16.04 -3.04 6.57
CA HIS A 2 -15.21 -3.55 7.67
C HIS A 2 -14.03 -2.60 7.86
N ARG A 3 -13.95 -2.01 9.05
CA ARG A 3 -12.89 -1.09 9.48
C ARG A 3 -11.66 -1.91 9.85
N ARG A 4 -10.60 -1.88 9.04
CA ARG A 4 -9.29 -2.41 9.42
C ARG A 4 -8.58 -1.43 10.36
N ARG A 5 -8.23 -1.90 11.56
CA ARG A 5 -7.44 -1.19 12.56
C ARG A 5 -5.97 -1.54 12.32
N PHE A 6 -5.17 -0.56 11.88
CA PHE A 6 -3.72 -0.69 11.87
C PHE A 6 -3.19 -0.59 13.30
N LEU A 7 -2.65 -1.69 13.83
CA LEU A 7 -1.82 -1.67 15.03
C LEU A 7 -0.37 -1.44 14.60
N ARG A 8 0.17 -0.28 14.96
CA ARG A 8 1.60 0.03 14.90
C ARG A 8 2.31 -0.76 15.99
N SER A 9 3.09 -1.76 15.60
CA SER A 9 4.03 -2.43 16.51
C SER A 9 5.32 -1.60 16.62
N VAL A 10 5.62 -1.18 17.84
CA VAL A 10 6.83 -0.47 18.23
C VAL A 10 7.92 -1.50 18.52
N VAL A 11 9.09 -1.33 17.90
CA VAL A 11 10.32 -2.09 18.13
C VAL A 11 10.81 -1.91 19.57
N LEU A 12 11.21 -3.01 20.21
CA LEU A 12 12.03 -2.99 21.42
C LEU A 12 13.11 -4.08 21.35
N SER A 13 14.31 -3.65 20.99
CA SER A 13 15.54 -4.44 21.00
C SER A 13 16.25 -4.25 22.35
N MET A 14 16.40 -5.32 23.13
CA MET A 14 17.41 -5.54 24.19
C MET A 14 17.40 -7.07 24.40
N GLY A 15 18.48 -7.85 24.43
CA GLY A 15 19.85 -7.61 24.87
C GLY A 15 20.21 -8.73 25.87
N ALA A 16 21.06 -9.67 25.43
CA ALA A 16 21.94 -10.59 26.18
C ALA A 16 21.39 -11.50 27.31
N ALA A 17 21.70 -12.80 27.22
CA ALA A 17 22.56 -13.54 28.16
C ALA A 17 22.50 -15.06 27.88
N GLY A 18 23.67 -15.69 27.69
CA GLY A 18 23.78 -17.15 27.71
C GLY A 18 23.90 -17.69 29.13
N LEU A 19 23.51 -18.95 29.34
CA LEU A 19 24.03 -19.83 30.40
C LEU A 19 23.76 -21.30 30.04
N VAL A 20 24.85 -22.09 30.06
CA VAL A 20 25.03 -23.39 30.73
C VAL A 20 24.12 -24.56 30.34
N GLY A 21 24.78 -25.63 29.89
CA GLY A 21 24.15 -26.89 29.57
C GLY A 21 23.75 -27.75 30.78
N CYS A 22 22.91 -28.74 30.47
CA CYS A 22 22.82 -29.98 31.22
C CYS A 22 22.91 -31.13 30.22
N VAL A 23 23.97 -31.93 30.37
CA VAL A 23 24.01 -33.32 29.91
C VAL A 23 23.01 -34.08 30.78
N ASP A 24 22.04 -34.73 30.17
CA ASP A 24 21.42 -35.89 30.78
C ASP A 24 21.30 -37.05 29.79
N ARG A 25 21.62 -38.23 30.30
CA ARG A 25 21.95 -39.43 29.56
C ARG A 25 20.95 -40.50 29.98
N GLY A 26 20.08 -40.90 29.06
CA GLY A 26 19.37 -42.18 29.13
C GLY A 26 17.86 -42.07 29.19
N GLY A 27 17.21 -42.58 28.15
CA GLY A 27 15.77 -42.76 28.12
C GLY A 27 15.29 -43.18 26.74
N ARG A 28 15.47 -44.45 26.38
CA ARG A 28 14.70 -45.08 25.32
C ARG A 28 13.22 -45.03 25.75
N SER A 29 12.48 -44.10 25.17
CA SER A 29 11.03 -44.10 25.17
C SER A 29 10.60 -43.88 23.72
N SER A 30 9.95 -44.89 23.16
CA SER A 30 9.26 -44.81 21.87
C SER A 30 8.13 -43.79 22.02
N GLY A 31 8.41 -42.53 21.74
CA GLY A 31 7.44 -41.45 21.72
C GLY A 31 6.69 -41.48 20.40
N GLU A 32 5.50 -42.07 20.45
CA GLU A 32 4.39 -41.80 19.53
C GLU A 32 4.32 -40.28 19.30
N LEU A 33 4.42 -39.83 18.04
CA LEU A 33 4.29 -38.42 17.68
C LEU A 33 2.92 -37.91 18.14
N ASP A 34 2.93 -37.14 19.22
CA ASP A 34 1.77 -36.49 19.80
C ASP A 34 1.16 -35.54 18.76
N ARG A 35 -0.03 -35.90 18.24
CA ARG A 35 -0.83 -35.15 17.27
C ARG A 35 -1.51 -33.94 17.93
N GLY A 36 -0.76 -33.16 18.71
CA GLY A 36 -1.30 -32.14 19.60
C GLY A 36 -0.49 -30.84 19.68
N GLN A 37 0.53 -30.63 18.83
CA GLN A 37 1.13 -29.30 18.72
C GLN A 37 0.12 -28.37 18.04
N HIS A 38 -0.51 -27.51 18.84
CA HIS A 38 -1.24 -26.35 18.32
C HIS A 38 -0.25 -25.55 17.46
N LEU A 39 -0.37 -25.64 16.14
CA LEU A 39 0.28 -24.70 15.24
C LEU A 39 -0.23 -23.32 15.62
N GLU A 40 0.68 -22.39 15.91
CA GLU A 40 0.28 -21.00 16.12
C GLU A 40 -0.45 -20.51 14.87
N PRO A 41 -1.54 -19.74 15.02
CA PRO A 41 -2.28 -19.23 13.86
C PRO A 41 -1.34 -18.36 13.01
N CYS A 42 -1.45 -18.49 11.68
CA CYS A 42 -0.67 -17.69 10.75
C CYS A 42 -0.84 -16.20 11.09
N PRO A 43 0.25 -15.43 11.26
CA PRO A 43 0.16 -14.03 11.70
C PRO A 43 -0.37 -13.08 10.62
N VAL A 44 -0.64 -13.59 9.42
CA VAL A 44 -1.11 -12.83 8.25
C VAL A 44 -2.40 -13.42 7.68
N ASP A 45 -3.15 -12.57 6.97
CA ASP A 45 -4.31 -13.01 6.17
C ASP A 45 -3.78 -13.83 4.98
N THR A 46 -4.02 -15.13 4.97
CA THR A 46 -3.61 -16.05 3.92
C THR A 46 -4.46 -15.88 2.65
N LEU A 47 -3.87 -16.05 1.47
CA LEU A 47 -4.63 -16.06 0.23
C LEU A 47 -5.33 -17.41 0.04
N ASP A 48 -6.64 -17.36 -0.20
CA ASP A 48 -7.44 -18.54 -0.50
C ASP A 48 -6.83 -19.34 -1.67
N ASP A 49 -6.87 -20.68 -1.58
CA ASP A 49 -6.32 -21.63 -2.57
C ASP A 49 -4.79 -21.62 -2.75
N HIS A 50 -4.04 -20.97 -1.84
CA HIS A 50 -2.58 -20.86 -1.90
C HIS A 50 -1.86 -21.40 -0.65
N ASP A 51 -2.19 -22.62 -0.23
CA ASP A 51 -1.51 -23.27 0.89
C ASP A 51 -0.01 -23.49 0.60
N PRO A 52 0.90 -23.21 1.57
CA PRO A 52 2.31 -23.55 1.43
C PRO A 52 2.52 -25.04 1.13
N PRO A 53 3.49 -25.39 0.26
CA PRO A 53 3.72 -26.78 -0.09
C PRO A 53 4.24 -27.58 1.12
N SER A 54 3.54 -28.68 1.44
CA SER A 54 3.94 -29.61 2.50
C SER A 54 5.09 -30.54 2.12
N ASN A 55 5.22 -30.84 0.82
CA ASN A 55 6.37 -31.57 0.26
C ASN A 55 7.16 -30.59 -0.60
N LEU A 56 8.38 -30.28 -0.16
CA LEU A 56 9.18 -29.23 -0.75
C LEU A 56 10.28 -29.81 -1.63
N ASP A 57 10.09 -29.68 -2.93
CA ASP A 57 11.15 -29.80 -3.93
C ASP A 57 11.21 -28.51 -4.76
N ARG A 58 12.29 -28.35 -5.52
CA ARG A 58 12.52 -27.15 -6.33
C ARG A 58 11.34 -26.84 -7.25
N GLU A 59 10.80 -27.84 -7.95
CA GLU A 59 9.73 -27.65 -8.91
C GLU A 59 8.43 -27.21 -8.23
N THR A 60 8.13 -27.81 -7.08
CA THR A 60 6.96 -27.49 -6.27
C THR A 60 7.07 -26.09 -5.68
N ALA A 61 8.23 -25.69 -5.19
CA ALA A 61 8.49 -24.34 -4.70
C ALA A 61 8.35 -23.29 -5.81
N GLU A 62 8.98 -23.52 -6.98
CA GLU A 62 8.86 -22.62 -8.14
C GLU A 62 7.40 -22.52 -8.62
N ARG A 63 6.68 -23.64 -8.67
CA ARG A 63 5.27 -23.67 -9.10
C ARG A 63 4.39 -22.89 -8.13
N PHE A 64 4.60 -23.06 -6.83
CA PHE A 64 3.92 -22.29 -5.80
C PHE A 64 4.13 -20.79 -6.01
N VAL A 65 5.39 -20.32 -6.08
CA VAL A 65 5.67 -18.88 -6.21
C VAL A 65 5.11 -18.31 -7.52
N ARG A 66 5.19 -19.06 -8.63
CA ARG A 66 4.63 -18.62 -9.93
C ARG A 66 3.12 -18.43 -9.90
N SER A 67 2.39 -19.25 -9.14
CA SER A 67 0.95 -19.06 -8.97
C SER A 67 0.62 -18.05 -7.89
N TYR A 68 1.44 -17.97 -6.84
CA TYR A 68 1.22 -17.13 -5.67
C TYR A 68 1.43 -15.63 -5.94
N GLU A 69 2.58 -15.24 -6.50
CA GLU A 69 2.96 -13.83 -6.64
C GLU A 69 1.94 -13.02 -7.48
N PRO A 70 1.36 -13.54 -8.58
CA PRO A 70 0.28 -12.83 -9.27
C PRO A 70 -0.92 -12.50 -8.37
N SER A 71 -1.37 -13.48 -7.56
CA SER A 71 -2.48 -13.32 -6.62
C SER A 71 -2.11 -12.34 -5.50
N TYR A 72 -0.88 -12.43 -4.97
CA TYR A 72 -0.37 -11.50 -3.96
C TYR A 72 -0.32 -10.06 -4.47
N ILE A 73 0.16 -9.84 -5.69
CA ILE A 73 0.17 -8.51 -6.31
C ILE A 73 -1.26 -7.97 -6.43
N GLU A 74 -2.19 -8.78 -6.93
CA GLU A 74 -3.58 -8.37 -7.13
C GLU A 74 -4.31 -8.03 -5.82
N HIS A 75 -4.14 -8.83 -4.77
CA HIS A 75 -4.92 -8.71 -3.53
C HIS A 75 -4.26 -7.87 -2.44
N VAL A 76 -2.93 -7.80 -2.41
CA VAL A 76 -2.17 -7.18 -1.32
C VAL A 76 -1.44 -5.91 -1.77
N ARG A 77 -0.86 -5.90 -2.98
CA ARG A 77 -0.02 -4.78 -3.45
C ARG A 77 -0.79 -3.71 -4.19
N ILE A 78 -1.78 -4.12 -5.00
CA ILE A 78 -2.57 -3.17 -5.75
C ILE A 78 -3.72 -2.68 -4.88
N ASP A 79 -3.78 -1.37 -4.68
CA ASP A 79 -4.97 -0.70 -4.17
C ASP A 79 -6.05 -0.75 -5.27
N VAL A 80 -6.77 -1.87 -5.37
CA VAL A 80 -7.79 -2.09 -6.40
C VAL A 80 -8.91 -1.07 -6.34
N ASP A 81 -9.17 -0.47 -5.18
CA ASP A 81 -10.14 0.62 -5.02
C ASP A 81 -9.69 1.90 -5.73
N ARG A 82 -8.38 2.04 -5.99
CA ARG A 82 -7.78 3.18 -6.72
C ARG A 82 -7.74 2.98 -8.23
N TYR A 83 -7.85 1.75 -8.75
CA TYR A 83 -7.68 1.46 -10.17
C TYR A 83 -8.90 0.75 -10.75
N GLY A 84 -9.55 1.37 -11.73
CA GLY A 84 -10.72 0.78 -12.39
C GLY A 84 -10.45 -0.54 -13.14
N ARG A 85 -9.20 -0.84 -13.49
CA ARG A 85 -8.78 -2.12 -14.07
C ARG A 85 -7.29 -2.39 -13.85
N VAL A 86 -6.98 -3.63 -13.46
CA VAL A 86 -5.62 -4.19 -13.45
C VAL A 86 -5.52 -5.19 -14.60
N GLU A 87 -4.53 -5.05 -15.47
CA GLU A 87 -4.21 -6.10 -16.43
C GLU A 87 -3.03 -6.91 -15.91
N GLY A 88 -3.36 -8.16 -15.56
CA GLY A 88 -2.48 -9.32 -15.45
C GLY A 88 -1.14 -9.06 -14.79
N PRO A 89 -1.04 -9.24 -13.46
CA PRO A 89 0.22 -9.59 -12.84
C PRO A 89 0.78 -10.84 -13.52
N THR A 90 1.94 -10.69 -14.15
CA THR A 90 2.71 -11.78 -14.72
C THR A 90 3.99 -11.90 -13.94
N THR A 91 4.42 -13.14 -13.68
CA THR A 91 5.59 -13.43 -12.85
C THR A 91 6.50 -14.39 -13.59
N THR A 92 7.80 -14.08 -13.63
CA THR A 92 8.86 -14.94 -14.15
C THR A 92 9.81 -15.28 -13.01
N VAL A 93 10.19 -16.55 -12.91
CA VAL A 93 11.25 -16.99 -11.97
C VAL A 93 12.60 -16.72 -12.64
N GLU A 94 13.40 -15.86 -12.03
CA GLU A 94 14.73 -15.48 -12.50
C GLU A 94 15.79 -16.40 -11.90
N GLU A 95 15.68 -16.68 -10.60
CA GLU A 95 16.64 -17.51 -9.87
C GLU A 95 15.95 -18.44 -8.88
N THR A 96 16.53 -19.62 -8.67
CA THR A 96 16.15 -20.51 -7.57
C THR A 96 17.37 -21.18 -7.00
N ARG A 97 17.57 -21.01 -5.69
CA ARG A 97 18.68 -21.60 -4.92
C ARG A 97 18.14 -22.38 -3.73
N ALA A 98 18.73 -23.55 -3.49
CA ALA A 98 18.46 -24.32 -2.28
C ALA A 98 19.17 -23.66 -1.09
N VAL A 99 18.51 -23.68 0.07
CA VAL A 99 19.03 -23.25 1.37
C VAL A 99 18.62 -24.30 2.41
N ASP A 100 19.10 -24.19 3.64
CA ASP A 100 19.08 -25.27 4.65
C ASP A 100 17.75 -26.04 4.71
N ASP A 101 16.64 -25.33 4.97
CA ASP A 101 15.30 -25.94 5.12
C ASP A 101 14.33 -25.60 3.98
N GLY A 102 14.83 -25.09 2.84
CA GLY A 102 13.95 -24.76 1.73
C GLY A 102 14.59 -24.14 0.49
N TYR A 103 13.87 -23.22 -0.15
CA TYR A 103 14.30 -22.57 -1.39
C TYR A 103 14.16 -21.06 -1.30
N VAL A 104 15.17 -20.36 -1.80
CA VAL A 104 15.04 -18.94 -2.15
C VAL A 104 14.74 -18.85 -3.65
N ILE A 105 13.66 -18.16 -4.00
CA ILE A 105 13.17 -17.99 -5.37
C ILE A 105 13.06 -16.50 -5.65
N VAL A 106 13.84 -16.01 -6.61
CA VAL A 106 13.76 -14.61 -7.07
C VAL A 106 12.85 -14.55 -8.27
N VAL A 107 11.91 -13.61 -8.24
CA VAL A 107 10.94 -13.39 -9.30
C VAL A 107 10.92 -11.95 -9.76
N ASP A 108 10.68 -11.79 -11.05
CA ASP A 108 10.34 -10.52 -11.67
C ASP A 108 8.87 -10.53 -12.07
N SER A 109 8.15 -9.53 -11.59
CA SER A 109 6.72 -9.37 -11.86
C SER A 109 6.42 -8.07 -12.57
N ARG A 110 5.42 -8.12 -13.46
CA ARG A 110 4.95 -6.97 -14.24
C ARG A 110 3.44 -6.96 -14.28
N TRP A 111 2.86 -5.78 -14.18
CA TRP A 111 1.42 -5.57 -14.31
C TRP A 111 1.14 -4.18 -14.88
N ARG A 112 -0.08 -4.01 -15.39
CA ARG A 112 -0.55 -2.69 -15.82
C ARG A 112 -1.73 -2.27 -14.95
N THR A 113 -1.68 -1.03 -14.50
CA THR A 113 -2.82 -0.37 -13.89
C THR A 113 -3.43 0.59 -14.90
N SER A 114 -4.74 0.53 -15.07
CA SER A 114 -5.50 1.53 -15.80
C SER A 114 -6.68 1.96 -14.96
N ASP A 115 -6.79 3.25 -14.68
CA ASP A 115 -8.06 3.84 -14.36
C ASP A 115 -8.62 4.46 -15.63
N PRO A 116 -9.68 3.91 -16.24
CA PRO A 116 -10.29 4.51 -17.43
C PRO A 116 -11.15 5.72 -17.09
N SER A 117 -11.49 5.93 -15.81
CA SER A 117 -12.32 7.04 -15.40
C SER A 117 -11.47 8.31 -15.38
N PRO A 118 -11.92 9.41 -16.02
CA PRO A 118 -11.27 10.68 -15.83
C PRO A 118 -11.34 11.06 -14.35
N VAL A 119 -10.18 11.39 -13.77
CA VAL A 119 -10.10 11.82 -12.38
C VAL A 119 -10.33 13.32 -12.36
N ARG A 120 -11.38 13.76 -11.67
CA ARG A 120 -11.62 15.18 -11.43
C ARG A 120 -10.95 15.62 -10.14
N SER A 121 -10.38 16.80 -10.15
CA SER A 121 -9.78 17.39 -8.96
C SER A 121 -9.98 18.89 -8.92
N LEU A 122 -10.09 19.44 -7.72
CA LEU A 122 -9.92 20.87 -7.48
C LEU A 122 -8.46 21.14 -7.25
N GLU A 123 -7.87 22.00 -8.06
CA GLU A 123 -6.49 22.45 -7.92
C GLU A 123 -6.49 23.88 -7.39
N PHE A 124 -5.69 24.11 -6.35
CA PHE A 124 -5.52 25.39 -5.69
C PHE A 124 -4.11 25.87 -6.00
N GLU A 125 -4.01 27.01 -6.67
CA GLU A 125 -2.74 27.59 -7.09
C GLU A 125 -2.66 29.03 -6.60
N ARG A 126 -1.56 29.40 -5.94
CA ARG A 126 -1.30 30.80 -5.64
C ARG A 126 -0.96 31.54 -6.92
N VAL A 127 -1.62 32.68 -7.14
CA VAL A 127 -1.36 33.56 -8.27
C VAL A 127 -0.99 34.95 -7.76
N ASP A 128 -0.16 35.66 -8.51
CA ASP A 128 0.26 37.03 -8.14
C ASP A 128 -0.71 38.09 -8.63
N GLU A 129 -1.37 37.84 -9.77
CA GLU A 129 -2.26 38.78 -10.44
C GLU A 129 -3.48 38.06 -11.04
N THR A 130 -4.57 38.81 -11.23
CA THR A 130 -5.80 38.29 -11.83
C THR A 130 -6.57 39.39 -12.56
N ASP A 131 -7.12 39.06 -13.74
CA ASP A 131 -8.09 39.89 -14.46
C ASP A 131 -9.53 39.66 -13.97
N VAL A 132 -9.73 38.60 -13.18
CA VAL A 132 -11.01 38.24 -12.58
C VAL A 132 -11.08 38.85 -11.19
N LYS A 133 -12.18 39.55 -10.88
CA LYS A 133 -12.40 40.13 -9.55
C LYS A 133 -12.35 39.03 -8.48
N PRO A 134 -11.40 39.08 -7.53
CA PRO A 134 -11.30 38.06 -6.50
C PRO A 134 -12.48 38.15 -5.53
N VAL A 135 -12.82 37.01 -4.94
CA VAL A 135 -13.83 36.92 -3.88
C VAL A 135 -13.12 36.76 -2.54
N PRO A 136 -13.34 37.68 -1.58
CA PRO A 136 -12.84 37.50 -0.22
C PRO A 136 -13.48 36.26 0.38
N ILE A 137 -12.66 35.30 0.82
CA ILE A 137 -13.20 34.16 1.55
C ILE A 137 -13.44 34.57 3.00
N ASP A 138 -14.70 34.53 3.41
CA ASP A 138 -15.05 34.82 4.80
C ASP A 138 -14.51 33.73 5.72
N HIS A 139 -14.01 34.14 6.89
CA HIS A 139 -13.53 33.25 7.95
C HIS A 139 -14.58 32.23 8.39
N GLU A 140 -15.87 32.60 8.37
CA GLU A 140 -16.96 31.67 8.71
C GLU A 140 -17.00 30.48 7.74
N ARG A 141 -16.89 30.73 6.42
CA ARG A 141 -16.87 29.68 5.39
C ARG A 141 -15.65 28.77 5.49
N LEU A 142 -14.48 29.32 5.83
CA LEU A 142 -13.28 28.51 6.09
C LEU A 142 -13.43 27.62 7.34
N THR A 143 -14.17 28.09 8.33
CA THR A 143 -14.37 27.36 9.59
C THR A 143 -15.34 26.19 9.41
N GLU A 144 -16.35 26.35 8.56
CA GLU A 144 -17.33 25.30 8.24
C GLU A 144 -16.74 24.18 7.34
N ASN A 145 -15.72 24.50 6.55
CA ASN A 145 -15.03 23.55 5.70
C ASN A 145 -13.51 23.53 5.95
N GLY A 146 -13.10 22.72 6.93
CA GLY A 146 -11.69 22.57 7.30
C GLY A 146 -10.76 22.17 6.14
N THR A 147 -11.25 21.34 5.20
CA THR A 147 -10.49 20.93 4.01
C THR A 147 -10.25 22.10 3.06
N LEU A 148 -11.26 22.93 2.81
CA LEU A 148 -11.10 24.17 2.02
C LEU A 148 -10.09 25.11 2.66
N ARG A 149 -10.18 25.30 3.98
CA ARG A 149 -9.24 26.13 4.73
C ARG A 149 -7.81 25.62 4.59
N GLN A 150 -7.59 24.33 4.80
CA GLN A 150 -6.26 23.75 4.67
C GLN A 150 -5.69 23.95 3.25
N LEU A 151 -6.47 23.68 2.19
CA LEU A 151 -5.98 23.82 0.81
C LEU A 151 -5.62 25.27 0.44
N VAL A 152 -6.40 26.24 0.93
CA VAL A 152 -6.12 27.68 0.76
C VAL A 152 -4.89 28.08 1.58
N GLU A 153 -4.80 27.66 2.85
CA GLU A 153 -3.66 27.94 3.73
C GLU A 153 -2.36 27.33 3.16
N ASP A 154 -2.37 26.07 2.72
CA ASP A 154 -1.21 25.40 2.11
C ASP A 154 -0.74 26.13 0.84
N SER A 155 -1.69 26.62 0.03
CA SER A 155 -1.39 27.38 -1.19
C SER A 155 -0.74 28.73 -0.89
N VAL A 156 -1.17 29.41 0.18
CA VAL A 156 -0.69 30.75 0.54
C VAL A 156 0.60 30.69 1.37
N ASP A 157 0.58 29.94 2.47
CA ASP A 157 1.60 29.94 3.52
C ASP A 157 2.79 29.06 3.13
N GLU A 158 2.56 27.94 2.45
CA GLU A 158 3.61 27.00 2.07
C GLU A 158 4.07 27.17 0.61
N GLY A 159 3.33 27.96 -0.18
CA GLY A 159 3.56 28.09 -1.63
C GLY A 159 3.40 26.76 -2.37
N ARG A 160 2.76 25.77 -1.74
CA ARG A 160 2.49 24.45 -2.31
C ARG A 160 1.04 24.43 -2.76
N GLY A 161 0.81 24.35 -4.06
CA GLY A 161 -0.55 24.20 -4.57
C GLY A 161 -1.24 22.97 -3.96
N GLY A 162 -2.52 23.10 -3.67
CA GLY A 162 -3.35 22.03 -3.11
C GLY A 162 -4.08 21.24 -4.19
N THR A 163 -4.30 19.95 -3.97
CA THR A 163 -5.16 19.13 -4.86
C THR A 163 -6.18 18.38 -4.03
N LEU A 164 -7.46 18.52 -4.38
CA LEU A 164 -8.56 17.78 -3.79
C LEU A 164 -9.21 16.90 -4.86
N TYR A 165 -8.99 15.60 -4.78
CA TYR A 165 -9.55 14.63 -5.71
C TYR A 165 -11.03 14.37 -5.47
N GLN A 166 -11.78 14.01 -6.53
CA GLN A 166 -13.22 13.77 -6.51
C GLN A 166 -13.65 12.71 -5.48
N GLU A 167 -12.79 11.74 -5.21
CA GLU A 167 -13.01 10.65 -4.26
C GLU A 167 -12.95 11.12 -2.80
N HIS A 168 -12.39 12.30 -2.54
CA HIS A 168 -12.31 12.83 -1.18
C HIS A 168 -13.72 13.13 -0.64
N PRO A 169 -14.05 12.74 0.62
CA PRO A 169 -15.38 12.94 1.20
C PRO A 169 -15.88 14.40 1.16
N ASP A 170 -14.94 15.34 1.25
CA ASP A 170 -15.22 16.78 1.24
C ASP A 170 -15.21 17.42 -0.16
N TYR A 171 -14.96 16.67 -1.23
CA TYR A 171 -14.88 17.23 -2.59
C TYR A 171 -16.14 18.03 -2.94
N ARG A 172 -17.31 17.40 -2.82
CA ARG A 172 -18.59 18.02 -3.19
C ARG A 172 -18.88 19.26 -2.35
N ARG A 173 -18.73 19.15 -1.03
CA ARG A 173 -18.93 20.28 -0.10
C ARG A 173 -17.98 21.44 -0.41
N THR A 174 -16.73 21.14 -0.73
CA THR A 174 -15.71 22.15 -1.07
C THR A 174 -16.03 22.82 -2.39
N ARG A 175 -16.36 22.04 -3.42
CA ARG A 175 -16.77 22.53 -4.73
C ARG A 175 -17.99 23.45 -4.63
N GLU A 176 -19.06 23.00 -3.97
CA GLU A 176 -20.29 23.78 -3.78
C GLU A 176 -20.02 25.07 -2.99
N GLY A 177 -19.23 25.00 -1.91
CA GLY A 177 -18.87 26.19 -1.13
C GLY A 177 -18.09 27.23 -1.93
N ILE A 178 -17.25 26.80 -2.88
CA ILE A 178 -16.55 27.68 -3.82
C ILE A 178 -17.55 28.23 -4.85
N GLU A 179 -18.45 27.41 -5.38
CA GLU A 179 -19.46 27.85 -6.34
C GLU A 179 -20.40 28.92 -5.77
N ASP A 180 -20.85 28.73 -4.54
CA ASP A 180 -21.70 29.67 -3.82
C ASP A 180 -20.98 30.97 -3.44
N ALA A 181 -19.65 30.93 -3.32
CA ALA A 181 -18.85 32.09 -2.96
C ALA A 181 -18.39 32.89 -4.19
N ALA A 182 -17.78 32.20 -5.16
CA ALA A 182 -17.02 32.78 -6.26
C ALA A 182 -17.63 32.53 -7.64
N GLY A 183 -18.78 31.85 -7.72
CA GLY A 183 -19.32 31.36 -8.99
C GLY A 183 -18.56 30.11 -9.45
N ARG A 184 -18.68 29.74 -10.73
CA ARG A 184 -18.14 28.47 -11.25
C ARG A 184 -16.69 28.25 -10.78
N VAL A 185 -16.42 27.04 -10.28
CA VAL A 185 -15.11 26.68 -9.72
C VAL A 185 -13.97 26.89 -10.71
N ASP A 186 -14.18 26.59 -12.00
CA ASP A 186 -13.13 26.69 -13.01
C ASP A 186 -12.69 28.15 -13.23
N GLY A 187 -11.54 28.50 -12.64
CA GLY A 187 -10.97 29.85 -12.67
C GLY A 187 -11.46 30.77 -11.55
N ALA A 188 -12.12 30.24 -10.52
CA ALA A 188 -12.50 31.02 -9.35
C ALA A 188 -11.25 31.57 -8.64
N ILE A 189 -11.28 32.84 -8.23
CA ILE A 189 -10.17 33.46 -7.49
C ILE A 189 -10.63 33.80 -6.08
N ILE A 190 -9.96 33.21 -5.10
CA ILE A 190 -10.17 33.43 -3.69
C ILE A 190 -9.08 34.37 -3.16
N GLU A 191 -9.48 35.40 -2.41
CA GLU A 191 -8.55 36.25 -1.68
C GLU A 191 -8.46 35.81 -0.21
N HIS A 192 -7.24 35.51 0.24
CA HIS A 192 -6.93 35.15 1.62
C HIS A 192 -5.67 35.86 2.10
N ARG A 193 -5.79 36.73 3.12
CA ARG A 193 -4.68 37.51 3.70
C ARG A 193 -3.85 38.24 2.62
N ASP A 194 -4.53 38.98 1.74
CA ASP A 194 -3.94 39.71 0.61
C ASP A 194 -3.22 38.82 -0.44
N ASN A 195 -3.40 37.50 -0.38
CA ASN A 195 -2.91 36.57 -1.39
C ASN A 195 -4.07 36.03 -2.22
N LEU A 196 -3.80 35.76 -3.49
CA LEU A 196 -4.79 35.24 -4.42
C LEU A 196 -4.55 33.75 -4.64
N VAL A 197 -5.62 32.97 -4.53
CA VAL A 197 -5.62 31.53 -4.83
C VAL A 197 -6.62 31.30 -5.95
N ARG A 198 -6.11 30.87 -7.10
CA ARG A 198 -6.93 30.35 -8.18
C ARG A 198 -7.35 28.93 -7.84
N VAL A 199 -8.63 28.65 -8.00
CA VAL A 199 -9.18 27.31 -8.00
C VAL A 199 -9.54 26.94 -9.43
N SER A 200 -9.19 25.73 -9.85
CA SER A 200 -9.59 25.17 -11.13
C SER A 200 -10.10 23.74 -10.93
N GLU A 201 -11.20 23.39 -11.60
CA GLU A 201 -11.65 22.00 -11.68
C GLU A 201 -10.98 21.38 -12.90
N ILE A 202 -10.00 20.51 -12.68
CA ILE A 202 -9.27 19.84 -13.74
C ILE A 202 -9.80 18.42 -13.89
N GLU A 203 -10.13 18.05 -15.12
CA GLU A 203 -10.37 16.68 -15.50
C GLU A 203 -9.08 16.10 -16.10
N ARG A 204 -8.41 15.22 -15.34
CA ARG A 204 -7.21 14.54 -15.81
C ARG A 204 -7.62 13.23 -16.50
N PRO A 205 -7.00 12.89 -17.65
CA PRO A 205 -7.22 11.57 -18.23
C PRO A 205 -6.85 10.52 -17.18
N GLY A 206 -7.61 9.42 -17.18
CA GLY A 206 -7.40 8.35 -16.23
C GLY A 206 -5.97 7.81 -16.25
N VAL A 207 -5.50 7.32 -15.10
CA VAL A 207 -4.08 7.01 -14.91
C VAL A 207 -3.75 5.65 -15.52
N HIS A 208 -2.80 5.62 -16.45
CA HIS A 208 -2.18 4.40 -16.94
C HIS A 208 -0.75 4.28 -16.40
N GLY A 209 -0.40 3.08 -15.94
CA GLY A 209 0.95 2.81 -15.44
C GLY A 209 1.37 1.38 -15.73
N ASP A 210 2.50 1.25 -16.41
CA ASP A 210 3.27 -0.01 -16.43
C ASP A 210 4.07 -0.10 -15.13
N ARG A 211 3.96 -1.24 -14.45
CA ARG A 211 4.65 -1.50 -13.17
C ARG A 211 5.52 -2.74 -13.31
N ALA A 212 6.64 -2.71 -12.61
CA ALA A 212 7.55 -3.83 -12.47
C ALA A 212 8.08 -3.87 -11.03
N GLU A 213 8.21 -5.06 -10.48
CA GLU A 213 8.77 -5.30 -9.15
C GLU A 213 9.59 -6.60 -9.19
N THR A 214 10.73 -6.58 -8.50
CA THR A 214 11.52 -7.78 -8.23
C THR A 214 11.30 -8.14 -6.76
N ALA A 215 11.09 -9.41 -6.49
CA ALA A 215 10.92 -9.94 -5.14
C ALA A 215 11.64 -11.26 -4.97
N ALA A 216 12.03 -11.56 -3.74
CA ALA A 216 12.61 -12.83 -3.37
C ALA A 216 11.72 -13.51 -2.31
N TYR A 217 11.45 -14.78 -2.54
CA TYR A 217 10.65 -15.64 -1.70
C TYR A 217 11.54 -16.64 -0.99
N TYR A 218 11.36 -16.80 0.32
CA TYR A 218 11.82 -17.96 1.04
C TYR A 218 10.63 -18.91 1.24
N VAL A 219 10.71 -20.09 0.63
CA VAL A 219 9.69 -21.13 0.71
C VAL A 219 10.23 -22.28 1.55
N ALA A 220 9.61 -22.53 2.70
CA ALA A 220 9.88 -23.66 3.58
C ALA A 220 8.59 -24.46 3.81
N PRO A 221 8.66 -25.70 4.35
CA PRO A 221 7.46 -26.47 4.64
C PRO A 221 6.53 -25.72 5.61
N GLY A 222 5.33 -25.37 5.14
CA GLY A 222 4.31 -24.71 5.97
C GLY A 222 4.53 -23.23 6.24
N VAL A 223 5.54 -22.58 5.65
CA VAL A 223 5.74 -21.13 5.80
C VAL A 223 6.40 -20.53 4.56
N VAL A 224 5.92 -19.36 4.16
CA VAL A 224 6.48 -18.59 3.05
C VAL A 224 6.72 -17.17 3.52
N SER A 225 7.92 -16.66 3.23
CA SER A 225 8.30 -15.28 3.48
C SER A 225 8.70 -14.58 2.18
N ARG A 226 8.48 -13.27 2.09
CA ARG A 226 8.75 -12.43 0.92
C ARG A 226 9.60 -11.23 1.31
N SER A 227 10.52 -10.83 0.44
CA SER A 227 11.27 -9.58 0.54
C SER A 227 11.34 -8.90 -0.82
N THR A 228 11.45 -7.57 -0.84
CA THR A 228 11.78 -6.80 -2.05
C THR A 228 13.28 -6.64 -2.26
N GLU A 229 14.10 -7.15 -1.34
CA GLU A 229 15.54 -7.23 -1.53
C GLU A 229 15.87 -8.48 -2.37
N PRO A 230 16.79 -8.39 -3.35
CA PRO A 230 17.09 -9.48 -4.28
C PRO A 230 17.84 -10.65 -3.65
N ASP A 231 18.52 -10.44 -2.52
CA ASP A 231 19.20 -11.49 -1.76
C ASP A 231 18.85 -11.40 -0.27
N PRO A 232 17.61 -11.75 0.11
CA PRO A 232 17.16 -11.59 1.47
C PRO A 232 17.70 -12.74 2.34
N ASP A 233 17.97 -12.42 3.60
CA ASP A 233 18.11 -13.44 4.62
C ASP A 233 16.72 -14.08 4.84
N PRO A 234 16.58 -15.43 4.72
CA PRO A 234 15.35 -16.16 5.00
C PRO A 234 14.63 -15.77 6.29
N GLU A 235 15.37 -15.35 7.31
CA GLU A 235 14.81 -14.98 8.62
C GLU A 235 14.27 -13.53 8.67
N THR A 236 14.51 -12.74 7.63
CA THR A 236 14.23 -11.28 7.61
C THR A 236 13.09 -10.87 6.70
N GLY A 237 12.56 -11.79 5.90
CA GLY A 237 11.40 -11.54 5.03
C GLY A 237 10.10 -11.40 5.82
N ASP A 238 9.13 -10.69 5.24
CA ASP A 238 7.78 -10.65 5.78
C ASP A 238 7.10 -12.00 5.52
N ILE A 239 6.55 -12.63 6.56
CA ILE A 239 5.72 -13.85 6.39
C ILE A 239 4.51 -13.46 5.55
N VAL A 240 4.28 -14.19 4.45
CA VAL A 240 3.15 -13.97 3.54
C VAL A 240 2.18 -15.14 3.50
N GLU A 241 2.62 -16.37 3.84
CA GLU A 241 1.73 -17.53 3.98
C GLU A 241 2.19 -18.52 5.06
N CYS A 242 1.19 -19.16 5.66
CA CYS A 242 1.23 -20.30 6.56
C CYS A 242 -0.16 -20.98 6.50
#